data_AF-D7G0I6-F1
#
_entry.id   AF-D7G0I6-F1
#
_cell.length_a   1.000
_cell.length_b   1.000
_cell.length_c   1.000
_cell.angle_alpha   90.00
_cell.angle_beta   90.00
_cell.angle_gamma   90.00
#
_symmetry.space_group_name_H-M   'P 1'
#
loop_
_entity.id
_entity.type
_entity.pdbx_description
1 polymer ?
#
loop_
_entity_poly.entity_id
_entity_poly.type
_entity_poly.pdbx_seq_one_letter_code
_entity_poly.pdbx_strand_id
1 'polypeptide(L)'
;MRLGPQVYVDALDHPEVMARYINDCRNSWLYNVAFRKLPQESKALVVALKDIQPGQEIFVDYGRWYWLSLKPTKLGDDGSATARLEPRPPDVSREH
;
A
#
# COMPACT_ATOMS: atom_id res chain seq x y z
N MET A 1 9.28 0.72 -4.93
CA MET A 1 9.19 2.17 -5.23
C MET A 1 10.52 2.72 -5.77
N ARG A 2 10.52 3.51 -6.85
CA ARG A 2 11.75 4.16 -7.37
C ARG A 2 12.14 5.39 -6.55
N LEU A 3 13.38 5.47 -6.05
CA LEU A 3 13.93 6.64 -5.34
C LEU A 3 14.61 7.63 -6.30
N GLY A 4 15.39 7.13 -7.25
CA GLY A 4 16.19 7.92 -8.18
C GLY A 4 16.52 7.15 -9.46
N PRO A 5 17.48 7.60 -10.28
CA PRO A 5 17.98 6.84 -11.42
C PRO A 5 18.49 5.47 -10.97
N GLN A 6 17.85 4.40 -11.45
CA GLN A 6 18.25 3.00 -11.18
C GLN A 6 18.26 2.57 -9.69
N VAL A 7 17.59 3.32 -8.81
CA VAL A 7 17.48 2.97 -7.38
C VAL A 7 16.02 2.71 -7.03
N TYR A 8 15.76 1.53 -6.46
CA TYR A 8 14.45 1.06 -6.07
C TYR A 8 14.48 0.54 -4.62
N VAL A 9 13.42 0.85 -3.88
CA VAL A 9 13.12 0.26 -2.58
C VAL A 9 12.12 -0.86 -2.81
N ASP A 10 12.46 -2.06 -2.37
CA ASP A 10 11.55 -3.20 -2.29
C ASP A 10 11.31 -3.53 -0.82
N ALA A 11 10.04 -3.66 -0.44
CA ALA A 11 9.60 -3.95 0.92
C ALA A 11 8.77 -5.25 0.97
N LEU A 12 8.83 -6.07 -0.09
CA LEU A 12 8.05 -7.30 -0.19
C LEU A 12 8.29 -8.24 1.00
N ASP A 13 9.56 -8.53 1.28
CA ASP A 13 9.99 -9.47 2.34
C ASP A 13 10.19 -8.80 3.72
N HIS A 14 9.74 -7.56 3.86
CA HIS A 14 9.94 -6.72 5.05
C HIS A 14 8.60 -6.36 5.70
N PRO A 15 7.90 -7.32 6.35
CA PRO A 15 6.57 -7.08 6.94
C PRO A 15 6.59 -6.03 8.06
N GLU A 16 7.73 -5.79 8.68
CA GLU A 16 7.95 -4.74 9.67
C GLU A 16 7.85 -3.32 9.09
N VAL A 17 8.00 -3.18 7.77
CA VAL A 17 7.90 -1.87 7.08
C VAL A 17 6.43 -1.52 6.88
N MET A 18 5.84 -0.85 7.87
CA MET A 18 4.41 -0.49 7.86
C MET A 18 3.98 0.29 6.59
N ALA A 19 4.88 1.09 6.02
CA ALA A 19 4.62 1.84 4.80
C ALA A 19 4.27 0.96 3.58
N ARG A 20 4.62 -0.33 3.57
CA ARG A 20 4.28 -1.28 2.49
C ARG A 20 2.78 -1.54 2.37
N TYR A 21 2.03 -1.28 3.43
CA TYR A 21 0.59 -1.51 3.51
C TYR A 21 -0.23 -0.27 3.18
N ILE A 22 0.41 0.88 2.91
CA ILE A 22 -0.29 2.10 2.50
C ILE A 22 -0.84 1.87 1.10
N ASN A 23 -2.15 1.99 0.93
CA ASN A 23 -2.82 1.73 -0.34
C ASN A 23 -2.87 3.00 -1.21
N ASP A 24 -2.99 2.79 -2.52
CA ASP A 24 -3.49 3.79 -3.45
C ASP A 24 -4.96 3.50 -3.75
N CYS A 25 -5.80 4.52 -3.58
CA CYS A 25 -7.24 4.43 -3.72
C CYS A 25 -7.74 5.14 -4.98
N ARG A 26 -8.84 4.65 -5.56
CA ARG A 26 -9.42 5.22 -6.79
C ARG A 26 -9.88 6.67 -6.65
N ASN A 27 -10.24 7.08 -5.42
CA ASN A 27 -10.73 8.43 -5.15
C ASN A 27 -9.59 9.30 -4.63
N SER A 28 -8.99 10.10 -5.52
CA SER A 28 -7.84 10.96 -5.19
C SER A 28 -8.10 11.98 -4.08
N TRP A 29 -9.36 12.33 -3.79
CA TRP A 29 -9.70 13.20 -2.66
C TRP A 29 -9.34 12.59 -1.29
N LEU A 30 -9.21 11.26 -1.21
CA LEU A 30 -8.87 10.55 0.01
C LEU A 30 -7.36 10.48 0.29
N TYR A 31 -6.51 10.83 -0.67
CA TYR A 31 -5.06 10.87 -0.45
C TYR A 31 -4.74 11.80 0.72
N ASN A 32 -4.00 11.28 1.70
CA ASN A 32 -3.67 11.99 2.94
C ASN A 32 -2.18 11.93 3.29
N VAL A 33 -1.38 11.15 2.55
CA VAL A 33 0.09 11.13 2.64
C VAL A 33 0.76 11.18 1.28
N ALA A 34 2.06 11.50 1.27
CA ALA A 34 2.93 11.40 0.11
C ALA A 34 4.29 10.79 0.49
N PHE A 35 4.94 10.13 -0.48
CA PHE A 35 6.33 9.69 -0.35
C PHE A 35 7.31 10.80 -0.73
N ARG A 36 7.99 11.38 0.25
CA ARG A 36 9.12 12.31 0.03
C ARG A 36 10.41 11.52 -0.13
N LYS A 37 10.90 11.39 -1.35
CA LYS A 37 12.11 10.62 -1.68
C LYS A 37 13.36 11.41 -1.30
N LEU A 38 14.32 10.73 -0.67
CA LEU A 38 15.63 11.27 -0.29
C LEU A 38 16.71 10.34 -0.87
N PRO A 39 17.04 10.47 -2.17
CA PRO A 39 17.94 9.54 -2.85
C PRO A 39 19.34 9.50 -2.24
N GLN A 40 19.85 10.63 -1.75
CA GLN A 40 21.17 10.74 -1.10
C GLN A 40 21.23 9.96 0.21
N GLU A 41 20.07 9.72 0.84
CA GLU A 41 19.94 8.99 2.09
C GLU A 41 19.34 7.59 1.87
N SER A 42 19.19 7.15 0.61
CA SER A 42 18.63 5.86 0.22
C SER A 42 17.29 5.53 0.88
N LYS A 43 16.44 6.53 1.13
CA LYS A 43 15.15 6.35 1.80
C LYS A 43 14.04 7.20 1.19
N ALA A 44 12.82 6.91 1.60
CA ALA A 44 11.68 7.78 1.39
C ALA A 44 10.93 7.94 2.71
N LEU A 45 10.47 9.16 2.98
CA LEU A 45 9.64 9.46 4.13
C LEU A 45 8.17 9.40 3.73
N VAL A 46 7.34 8.90 4.62
CA VAL A 46 5.88 9.09 4.55
C VAL A 46 5.57 10.41 5.23
N VAL A 47 4.99 11.36 4.50
CA VAL A 47 4.68 12.70 5.01
C VAL A 47 3.18 12.92 4.88
N ALA A 48 2.54 13.36 5.96
CA ALA A 48 1.13 13.74 5.95
C ALA A 48 0.91 14.99 5.09
N LEU A 49 -0.17 15.00 4.30
CA LEU A 49 -0.61 16.14 3.48
C LEU A 49 -1.69 16.97 4.18
N LYS A 50 -2.35 16.38 5.18
CA LYS A 50 -3.43 16.95 6.00
C LYS A 50 -3.51 16.18 7.31
N ASP A 51 -4.25 16.71 8.27
CA ASP A 51 -4.47 16.03 9.55
C ASP A 51 -5.14 14.67 9.33
N ILE A 52 -4.64 13.65 10.03
CA ILE A 52 -5.13 12.28 9.98
C ILE A 52 -5.78 11.98 11.34
N GLN A 53 -7.08 11.76 11.33
CA GLN A 53 -7.85 11.45 12.53
C GLN A 53 -7.68 9.97 12.91
N PRO A 54 -7.80 9.61 14.19
CA PRO A 54 -7.79 8.21 14.62
C PRO A 54 -8.80 7.36 13.85
N GLY A 55 -8.36 6.18 13.41
CA GLY A 55 -9.18 5.25 12.63
C GLY A 55 -9.28 5.57 11.13
N GLN A 56 -8.72 6.69 10.64
CA GLN A 56 -8.65 6.94 9.20
C GLN A 56 -7.58 6.06 8.54
N GLU A 57 -7.95 5.46 7.40
CA GLU A 57 -6.99 4.77 6.55
C GLU A 57 -6.04 5.76 5.88
N ILE A 58 -4.78 5.33 5.69
CA ILE A 58 -3.74 6.11 5.04
C ILE A 58 -3.73 5.77 3.55
N PHE A 59 -3.88 6.78 2.70
CA PHE A 59 -3.86 6.65 1.25
C PHE A 59 -2.81 7.55 0.60
N VAL A 60 -2.14 6.99 -0.41
CA VAL A 60 -1.09 7.66 -1.18
C VAL A 60 -1.39 7.57 -2.67
N ASP A 61 -0.83 8.47 -3.46
CA ASP A 61 -0.84 8.38 -4.92
C ASP A 61 0.38 7.55 -5.41
N TYR A 62 0.17 6.39 -6.03
CA TYR A 62 1.24 5.64 -6.68
C TYR A 62 1.62 6.24 -8.04
N GLY A 63 0.77 7.10 -8.60
CA GLY A 63 0.93 7.73 -9.88
C GLY A 63 0.42 6.87 -11.03
N ARG A 64 -0.10 7.55 -12.06
CA ARG A 64 -0.70 6.92 -13.26
C ARG A 64 0.15 5.82 -13.90
N TRP A 65 1.47 6.02 -13.98
CA TRP A 65 2.37 5.08 -14.64
C TRP A 65 2.49 3.74 -13.91
N TYR A 66 2.31 3.72 -12.59
CA TYR A 66 2.28 2.48 -11.83
C TYR A 66 1.13 1.60 -12.33
N TRP A 67 -0.08 2.15 -12.41
CA TRP A 67 -1.27 1.43 -12.84
C TRP A 67 -1.25 1.05 -14.33
N LEU A 68 -0.68 1.90 -15.20
CA LEU A 68 -0.53 1.59 -16.63
C LEU A 68 0.41 0.41 -16.90
N SER A 69 1.31 0.09 -15.98
CA SER A 69 2.25 -1.03 -16.12
C SER A 69 1.66 -2.39 -15.80
N LEU A 70 0.49 -2.44 -15.14
CA LEU A 70 -0.17 -3.68 -14.74
C LEU A 70 -0.94 -4.26 -15.92
N LYS A 71 -0.60 -5.49 -16.31
CA LYS A 71 -1.40 -6.27 -17.25
C LYS A 71 -2.56 -6.91 -16.48
N PRO A 72 -3.82 -6.71 -16.91
CA PRO A 72 -4.95 -7.38 -16.27
C PRO A 72 -4.84 -8.89 -16.51
N THR A 73 -4.59 -9.65 -15.44
CA THR A 73 -4.74 -11.10 -15.46
C THR A 73 -6.21 -11.43 -15.26
N LYS A 74 -6.81 -12.21 -16.17
CA LYS A 74 -8.17 -12.72 -15.97
C LYS A 74 -8.16 -13.63 -14.74
N LEU A 75 -9.08 -13.39 -13.82
CA LEU A 75 -9.33 -14.31 -12.72
C LEU A 75 -10.02 -15.55 -13.32
N GLY A 76 -9.30 -16.65 -13.47
CA GLY A 76 -9.84 -17.92 -14.01
C GLY A 76 -8.98 -18.68 -15.01
N ASP A 77 -7.71 -18.32 -15.21
CA ASP A 77 -6.76 -19.18 -15.95
C ASP A 77 -5.88 -19.88 -14.91
N ASP A 78 -6.41 -20.95 -14.35
CA ASP A 78 -5.91 -21.61 -13.16
C ASP A 78 -4.76 -22.57 -13.46
N GLY A 79 -3.60 -22.23 -12.89
CA GLY A 79 -2.60 -23.19 -12.48
C GLY A 79 -2.31 -23.01 -10.99
N SER A 80 -3.33 -23.19 -10.14
CA SER A 80 -3.25 -23.23 -8.67
C SER A 80 -2.97 -21.92 -7.90
N ALA A 81 -3.98 -21.45 -7.17
CA ALA A 81 -3.87 -20.92 -5.80
C ALA A 81 -5.27 -20.59 -5.29
N THR A 82 -5.96 -21.58 -4.74
CA THR A 82 -7.17 -21.38 -3.95
C THR A 82 -6.79 -20.77 -2.60
N ALA A 83 -6.61 -19.45 -2.55
CA ALA A 83 -6.66 -18.73 -1.29
C ALA A 83 -8.13 -18.69 -0.83
N ARG A 84 -8.55 -19.73 -0.10
CA ARG A 84 -9.79 -19.71 0.67
C ARG A 84 -9.68 -18.53 1.65
N LEU A 85 -10.42 -17.47 1.36
CA LEU A 85 -10.77 -16.48 2.37
C LEU A 85 -11.76 -17.15 3.32
N GLU A 86 -11.25 -17.85 4.32
CA GLU A 86 -12.07 -18.28 5.45
C GLU A 86 -12.63 -17.01 6.13
N PRO A 87 -13.94 -16.95 6.43
CA PRO A 87 -14.53 -15.80 7.10
C PRO A 87 -13.91 -15.63 8.49
N ARG A 88 -13.56 -14.38 8.84
CA ARG A 88 -13.09 -14.01 10.18
C ARG A 88 -14.11 -14.48 11.23
N PRO A 89 -13.69 -15.19 12.30
CA PRO A 89 -14.59 -15.51 13.39
C PRO A 89 -15.11 -14.21 14.05
N PRO A 90 -16.34 -14.22 14.59
CA PRO A 90 -16.90 -13.05 15.26
C PRO A 90 -16.06 -12.66 16.47
N ASP A 91 -15.83 -11.36 16.62
CA ASP A 91 -15.10 -10.76 17.73
C ASP A 91 -15.85 -10.97 19.06
N VAL A 92 -15.28 -11.79 19.94
CA VAL A 92 -15.81 -12.11 21.26
C VAL A 92 -15.09 -11.25 22.31
N SER A 93 -15.18 -9.94 22.16
CA SER A 93 -14.60 -8.99 23.12
C SER A 93 -15.62 -7.92 23.52
N ARG A 94 -16.72 -8.37 24.11
CA ARG A 94 -17.53 -7.59 25.05
C ARG A 94 -17.76 -8.45 26.28
N GLU A 95 -17.81 -7.78 27.43
CA GLU A 95 -18.00 -8.30 28.79
C GLU A 95 -16.68 -8.69 29.48
N HIS A 96 -16.09 -7.72 30.21
CA HIS A 96 -16.09 -7.65 31.68
C HIS A 96 -16.01 -6.19 32.11
#